data_AF-A0A0H4KUC5-F1
#
_entry.id   AF-A0A0H4KUC5-F1
#
_cell.length_a   1.000
_cell.length_b   1.000
_cell.length_c   1.000
_cell.angle_alpha   90.00
_cell.angle_beta   90.00
_cell.angle_gamma   90.00
#
_symmetry.space_group_name_H-M   'P 1'
#
loop_
_entity.id
_entity.type
_entity.pdbx_description
1 polymer ?
#
loop_
_entity_poly.entity_id
_entity_poly.type
_entity_poly.pdbx_seq_one_letter_code
_entity_poly.pdbx_strand_id
1 'polypeptide(L)'
;MSILDNLFSKVKPVSIFSRDGSPTDPYQDYTDDHVVDKNRVVLREIPHKKEKVFVTYNGQPLYETHSTQPSQNQYYVDYTLGLVIFHSSKNGLSLKFVYKGTGCVYFAADRIVIDYDQDGNPVQTLQQLVDKSKADLEADRKAVAEKIAEMNAKILETEETRLKVIADTAKAISDMETREQEVYEELRDKTDAKIAETEAARQDTITATNNANNAADHANAVADSLDHKGEYDSTLTYKERNMVDFDGATFIAMQDVPVNTPPSNITYWRMLSNKTTINSQSWVAQAGQTVFEITNGSYQIGKNKIQVIVGGVPQISGDGYVETSSTSITISGIEEGMQVFAWWFEGGISIFHSHGDTHKLGGSDELNVTDLAGYDSIDDRINDLQRVTSATEPTEHPTVVGDYIVWQTSNSAQSGGNLGWFYIEATGRWHVFGIIAE
;
A
#
# COMPACT_ATOMS: atom_id res chain seq x y z
N MET A 1 -83.56 -83.36 -38.28
CA MET A 1 -82.80 -82.59 -39.30
C MET A 1 -82.93 -81.11 -38.96
N SER A 2 -81.93 -80.36 -38.54
CA SER A 2 -80.59 -80.73 -38.08
C SER A 2 -79.89 -79.51 -37.47
N ILE A 3 -79.85 -79.40 -36.13
CA ILE A 3 -78.87 -78.55 -35.43
C ILE A 3 -77.46 -79.16 -35.56
N LEU A 4 -77.37 -80.44 -35.96
CA LEU A 4 -76.13 -81.13 -36.31
C LEU A 4 -75.58 -80.68 -37.68
N ASP A 5 -76.40 -80.28 -38.65
CA ASP A 5 -75.94 -79.95 -40.02
C ASP A 5 -75.16 -78.63 -40.06
N ASN A 6 -75.34 -77.76 -39.07
CA ASN A 6 -74.60 -76.49 -38.99
C ASN A 6 -73.36 -76.55 -38.07
N LEU A 7 -73.17 -77.64 -37.31
CA LEU A 7 -71.98 -77.86 -36.49
C LEU A 7 -70.83 -78.48 -37.30
N PHE A 8 -71.16 -79.25 -38.34
CA PHE A 8 -70.18 -79.86 -39.25
C PHE A 8 -69.89 -79.03 -40.51
N SER A 9 -70.65 -77.97 -40.79
CA SER A 9 -70.50 -77.17 -42.02
C SER A 9 -69.23 -76.31 -42.08
N LYS A 10 -68.59 -76.06 -40.93
CA LYS A 10 -67.36 -75.24 -40.82
C LYS A 10 -66.11 -76.01 -40.41
N VAL A 11 -66.23 -77.30 -40.10
CA VAL A 11 -65.09 -78.15 -39.77
C VAL A 11 -64.71 -78.89 -41.04
N LYS A 12 -63.53 -78.61 -41.60
CA LYS A 12 -62.91 -79.51 -42.57
C LYS A 12 -62.06 -80.51 -41.78
N PRO A 13 -62.62 -81.66 -41.32
CA PRO A 13 -61.92 -82.55 -40.39
C PRO A 13 -60.63 -83.12 -40.99
N VAL A 14 -60.67 -83.35 -42.31
CA VAL A 14 -59.55 -83.81 -43.12
C VAL A 14 -59.62 -83.05 -44.44
N SER A 15 -58.54 -82.40 -44.84
CA SER A 15 -58.41 -81.78 -46.15
C SER A 15 -57.46 -82.60 -46.99
N ILE A 16 -57.99 -83.26 -48.02
CA ILE A 16 -57.18 -83.98 -48.99
C ILE A 16 -56.82 -82.99 -50.09
N PHE A 17 -55.53 -82.75 -50.24
CA PHE A 17 -54.98 -82.09 -51.40
C PHE A 17 -54.46 -83.19 -52.32
N SER A 18 -54.99 -83.30 -53.53
CA SER A 18 -54.58 -84.32 -54.50
C SER A 18 -54.23 -83.68 -55.82
N ARG A 19 -53.22 -84.23 -56.50
CA ARG A 19 -52.82 -83.85 -57.85
C ARG A 19 -53.30 -84.92 -58.84
N ASP A 20 -53.87 -84.53 -59.96
CA ASP A 20 -54.37 -85.49 -60.97
C ASP A 20 -53.31 -85.90 -62.02
N GLY A 21 -52.18 -85.19 -62.07
CA GLY A 21 -51.09 -85.45 -63.01
C GLY A 21 -51.35 -84.92 -64.42
N SER A 22 -52.42 -84.15 -64.62
CA SER A 22 -52.72 -83.46 -65.88
C SER A 22 -51.72 -82.32 -66.13
N PRO A 23 -51.61 -81.80 -67.36
CA PRO A 23 -50.80 -80.61 -67.63
C PRO A 23 -51.19 -79.38 -66.81
N THR A 24 -52.43 -79.32 -66.31
CA THR A 24 -52.96 -78.22 -65.49
C THR A 24 -52.80 -78.45 -63.98
N ASP A 25 -52.53 -79.69 -63.55
CA ASP A 25 -52.27 -80.07 -62.15
C ASP A 25 -51.25 -81.24 -62.09
N PRO A 26 -49.99 -80.99 -62.50
CA PRO A 26 -48.99 -82.04 -62.64
C PRO A 26 -48.54 -82.57 -61.27
N TYR A 27 -48.05 -83.81 -61.25
CA TYR A 27 -47.34 -84.34 -60.08
C TYR A 27 -46.08 -83.52 -59.81
N GLN A 28 -45.78 -83.28 -58.53
CA GLN A 28 -44.64 -82.45 -58.12
C GLN A 28 -43.39 -83.33 -57.95
N ASP A 29 -42.31 -83.02 -58.67
CA ASP A 29 -41.02 -83.67 -58.45
C ASP A 29 -40.42 -83.21 -57.12
N TYR A 30 -39.99 -84.16 -56.29
CA TYR A 30 -39.31 -83.93 -55.03
C TYR A 30 -37.92 -84.57 -55.05
N THR A 31 -36.96 -83.84 -54.49
CA THR A 31 -35.62 -84.34 -54.14
C THR A 31 -35.28 -83.78 -52.77
N ASP A 32 -35.48 -84.58 -51.74
CA ASP A 32 -35.34 -84.16 -50.35
C ASP A 32 -34.38 -85.11 -49.61
N ASP A 33 -33.69 -84.58 -48.60
CA ASP A 33 -32.93 -85.38 -47.64
C ASP A 33 -33.75 -85.49 -46.34
N HIS A 34 -34.01 -86.72 -45.90
CA HIS A 34 -34.74 -86.97 -44.66
C HIS A 34 -33.95 -87.86 -43.71
N VAL A 35 -33.96 -87.50 -42.43
CA VAL A 35 -33.44 -88.32 -41.35
C VAL A 35 -34.47 -89.38 -40.98
N VAL A 36 -34.06 -90.64 -40.94
CA VAL A 36 -34.94 -91.74 -40.48
C VAL A 36 -35.10 -91.64 -38.97
N ASP A 37 -36.34 -91.46 -38.50
CA ASP A 37 -36.68 -91.46 -37.07
C ASP A 37 -37.64 -92.61 -36.77
N LYS A 38 -37.37 -93.38 -35.71
CA LYS A 38 -38.19 -94.54 -35.29
C LYS A 38 -38.56 -95.48 -36.46
N ASN A 39 -37.56 -95.82 -37.26
CA ASN A 39 -37.61 -96.69 -38.45
C ASN A 39 -38.43 -96.13 -39.61
N ARG A 40 -38.76 -94.84 -39.62
CA ARG A 40 -39.66 -94.27 -40.61
C ARG A 40 -39.27 -92.87 -41.06
N VAL A 41 -39.76 -92.52 -42.25
CA VAL A 41 -39.75 -91.16 -42.80
C VAL A 41 -41.15 -90.89 -43.33
N VAL A 42 -41.71 -89.72 -43.01
CA VAL A 42 -42.94 -89.22 -43.63
C VAL A 42 -42.53 -88.27 -44.74
N LEU A 43 -42.95 -88.55 -45.96
CA LEU A 43 -42.71 -87.73 -47.14
C LEU A 43 -43.61 -86.49 -47.13
N ARG A 44 -43.21 -85.46 -47.89
CA ARG A 44 -43.96 -84.20 -47.97
C ARG A 44 -45.33 -84.38 -48.64
N GLU A 45 -45.37 -85.21 -49.69
CA GLU A 45 -46.57 -85.63 -50.38
C GLU A 45 -46.58 -87.17 -50.52
N ILE A 46 -47.77 -87.75 -50.71
CA ILE A 46 -47.96 -89.16 -51.03
C ILE A 46 -47.28 -89.42 -52.38
N PRO A 47 -46.36 -90.40 -52.49
CA PRO A 47 -45.63 -90.63 -53.72
C PRO A 47 -46.49 -91.32 -54.79
N HIS A 48 -46.19 -91.06 -56.06
CA HIS A 48 -46.88 -91.68 -57.18
C HIS A 48 -46.45 -93.14 -57.34
N LYS A 49 -47.39 -94.07 -57.11
CA LYS A 49 -47.12 -95.52 -57.06
C LYS A 49 -46.45 -96.12 -58.30
N LYS A 50 -46.72 -95.58 -59.50
CA LYS A 50 -46.11 -96.08 -60.74
C LYS A 50 -44.68 -95.57 -60.95
N GLU A 51 -44.38 -94.36 -60.50
CA GLU A 51 -43.07 -93.71 -60.67
C GLU A 51 -42.08 -94.10 -59.56
N LYS A 52 -42.62 -94.66 -58.46
CA LYS A 52 -41.88 -95.16 -57.29
C LYS A 52 -41.11 -94.07 -56.54
N VAL A 53 -40.64 -94.43 -55.36
CA VAL A 53 -39.70 -93.61 -54.57
C VAL A 53 -38.32 -94.21 -54.76
N PHE A 54 -37.31 -93.37 -55.04
CA PHE A 54 -35.92 -93.79 -55.10
C PHE A 54 -35.20 -93.26 -53.88
N VAL A 55 -34.62 -94.18 -53.08
CA VAL A 55 -33.87 -93.82 -51.88
C VAL A 55 -32.40 -94.17 -52.04
N THR A 56 -31.51 -93.23 -51.75
CA THR A 56 -30.06 -93.44 -51.74
C THR A 56 -29.45 -93.05 -50.40
N TYR A 57 -28.40 -93.78 -50.02
CA TYR A 57 -27.55 -93.46 -48.88
C TYR A 57 -26.11 -93.34 -49.35
N ASN A 58 -25.47 -92.17 -49.18
CA ASN A 58 -24.12 -91.91 -49.67
C ASN A 58 -23.92 -92.28 -51.15
N GLY A 59 -24.93 -91.98 -51.98
CA GLY A 59 -24.94 -92.31 -53.40
C GLY A 59 -25.24 -93.78 -53.74
N GLN A 60 -25.35 -94.67 -52.75
CA GLN A 60 -25.70 -96.08 -52.96
C GLN A 60 -27.22 -96.27 -52.91
N PRO A 61 -27.84 -96.92 -53.92
CA PRO A 61 -29.27 -97.16 -53.93
C PRO A 61 -29.68 -98.19 -52.87
N LEU A 62 -30.81 -97.94 -52.22
CA LEU A 62 -31.56 -98.94 -51.47
C LEU A 62 -32.67 -99.52 -52.35
N TYR A 63 -33.26 -100.64 -51.94
CA TYR A 63 -34.25 -101.35 -52.76
C TYR A 63 -35.64 -101.38 -52.12
N GLU A 64 -36.67 -100.99 -52.87
CA GLU A 64 -38.05 -101.12 -52.40
C GLU A 64 -38.42 -102.60 -52.23
N THR A 65 -39.08 -102.94 -51.12
CA THR A 65 -39.64 -104.27 -50.86
C THR A 65 -41.15 -104.18 -50.60
N HIS A 66 -41.85 -105.30 -50.79
CA HIS A 66 -43.27 -105.44 -50.43
C HIS A 66 -43.48 -105.86 -48.97
N SER A 67 -42.41 -106.19 -48.24
CA SER A 67 -42.46 -106.53 -46.81
C SER A 67 -42.47 -105.28 -45.95
N THR A 68 -43.38 -105.19 -44.97
CA THR A 68 -43.38 -104.11 -43.94
C THR A 68 -42.24 -104.24 -42.92
N GLN A 69 -41.42 -105.28 -43.03
CA GLN A 69 -40.17 -105.47 -42.29
C GLN A 69 -38.99 -105.54 -43.28
N PRO A 70 -38.47 -104.39 -43.74
CA PRO A 70 -37.38 -104.36 -44.70
C PRO A 70 -36.05 -104.84 -44.10
N SER A 71 -35.24 -105.52 -44.91
CA SER A 71 -33.84 -105.82 -44.57
C SER A 71 -32.97 -104.55 -44.59
N GLN A 72 -31.72 -104.64 -44.12
CA GLN A 72 -30.81 -103.49 -43.98
C GLN A 72 -30.66 -102.60 -45.21
N ASN A 73 -30.70 -103.16 -46.44
CA ASN A 73 -30.57 -102.39 -47.69
C ASN A 73 -31.91 -102.23 -48.44
N GLN A 74 -33.02 -102.45 -47.75
CA GLN A 74 -34.36 -102.34 -48.30
C GLN A 74 -35.17 -101.27 -47.56
N TYR A 75 -36.25 -100.82 -48.21
CA TYR A 75 -37.28 -99.98 -47.61
C TYR A 75 -38.66 -100.37 -48.12
N TYR A 76 -39.69 -100.09 -47.33
CA TYR A 76 -41.08 -100.26 -47.72
C TYR A 76 -41.73 -98.88 -47.86
N VAL A 77 -42.51 -98.68 -48.92
CA VAL A 77 -43.24 -97.44 -49.14
C VAL A 77 -44.74 -97.71 -49.01
N ASP A 78 -45.37 -97.01 -48.06
CA ASP A 78 -46.81 -96.86 -47.99
C ASP A 78 -47.25 -95.74 -48.95
N TYR A 79 -47.66 -96.14 -50.15
CA TYR A 79 -48.18 -95.26 -51.19
C TYR A 79 -49.59 -94.69 -50.89
N THR A 80 -50.13 -94.94 -49.70
CA THR A 80 -51.41 -94.38 -49.22
C THR A 80 -51.17 -93.21 -48.28
N LEU A 81 -50.14 -93.33 -47.42
CA LEU A 81 -49.85 -92.35 -46.37
C LEU A 81 -48.59 -91.53 -46.64
N GLY A 82 -47.80 -91.87 -47.66
CA GLY A 82 -46.49 -91.25 -47.89
C GLY A 82 -45.46 -91.61 -46.82
N LEU A 83 -45.59 -92.79 -46.21
CA LEU A 83 -44.69 -93.29 -45.18
C LEU A 83 -43.67 -94.24 -45.78
N VAL A 84 -42.38 -94.01 -45.50
CA VAL A 84 -41.32 -94.94 -45.86
C VAL A 84 -40.77 -95.59 -44.60
N ILE A 85 -40.78 -96.92 -44.56
CA ILE A 85 -40.31 -97.74 -43.43
C ILE A 85 -38.96 -98.33 -43.78
N PHE A 86 -38.04 -98.32 -42.82
CA PHE A 86 -36.68 -98.81 -42.94
C PHE A 86 -36.34 -99.84 -41.86
N HIS A 87 -35.26 -100.57 -42.06
CA HIS A 87 -34.63 -101.35 -40.99
C HIS A 87 -34.08 -100.41 -39.89
N SER A 88 -34.09 -100.84 -38.63
CA SER A 88 -33.65 -100.02 -37.49
C SER A 88 -32.20 -99.53 -37.58
N SER A 89 -31.35 -100.25 -38.31
CA SER A 89 -29.97 -99.82 -38.62
C SER A 89 -29.88 -98.53 -39.45
N LYS A 90 -31.00 -98.01 -39.97
CA LYS A 90 -31.04 -96.74 -40.70
C LYS A 90 -31.48 -95.56 -39.84
N ASN A 91 -31.91 -95.77 -38.60
CA ASN A 91 -32.28 -94.66 -37.69
C ASN A 91 -31.13 -93.67 -37.50
N GLY A 92 -31.47 -92.39 -37.50
CA GLY A 92 -30.52 -91.28 -37.40
C GLY A 92 -29.72 -91.01 -38.67
N LEU A 93 -29.81 -91.85 -39.71
CA LEU A 93 -29.15 -91.59 -40.99
C LEU A 93 -30.01 -90.68 -41.86
N SER A 94 -29.35 -89.71 -42.51
CA SER A 94 -29.97 -88.87 -43.55
C SER A 94 -29.89 -89.60 -44.89
N LEU A 95 -31.05 -89.89 -45.48
CA LEU A 95 -31.18 -90.55 -46.78
C LEU A 95 -31.77 -89.58 -47.79
N LYS A 96 -31.37 -89.71 -49.06
CA LYS A 96 -31.89 -88.89 -50.16
C LYS A 96 -33.04 -89.60 -50.84
N PHE A 97 -34.15 -88.89 -51.03
CA PHE A 97 -35.39 -89.38 -51.63
C PHE A 97 -35.67 -88.63 -52.92
N VAL A 98 -35.96 -89.36 -54.00
CA VAL A 98 -36.43 -88.79 -55.28
C VAL A 98 -37.75 -89.46 -55.64
N TYR A 99 -38.81 -88.67 -55.81
CA TYR A 99 -40.16 -89.19 -56.09
C TYR A 99 -41.04 -88.09 -56.69
N LYS A 100 -42.18 -88.50 -57.26
CA LYS A 100 -43.25 -87.58 -57.68
C LYS A 100 -44.36 -87.59 -56.65
N GLY A 101 -44.74 -86.43 -56.11
CA GLY A 101 -45.84 -86.26 -55.16
C GLY A 101 -47.19 -86.13 -55.84
N THR A 102 -48.21 -86.76 -55.26
CA THR A 102 -49.61 -86.73 -55.73
C THR A 102 -50.51 -85.91 -54.79
N GLY A 103 -49.93 -85.09 -53.92
CA GLY A 103 -50.63 -84.36 -52.86
C GLY A 103 -50.56 -85.03 -51.48
N CYS A 104 -51.28 -84.52 -50.48
CA CYS A 104 -51.21 -84.99 -49.09
C CYS A 104 -52.52 -84.79 -48.32
N VAL A 105 -52.60 -85.41 -47.15
CA VAL A 105 -53.75 -85.35 -46.25
C VAL A 105 -53.43 -84.43 -45.07
N TYR A 106 -54.17 -83.34 -44.92
CA TYR A 106 -54.07 -82.43 -43.78
C TYR A 106 -55.15 -82.71 -42.74
N PHE A 107 -54.75 -82.74 -41.47
CA PHE A 107 -55.65 -82.81 -40.32
C PHE A 107 -55.75 -81.43 -39.67
N ALA A 108 -56.99 -81.02 -39.33
CA ALA A 108 -57.19 -79.78 -38.60
C ALA A 108 -56.65 -79.90 -37.16
N ALA A 109 -56.00 -78.84 -36.66
CA ALA A 109 -55.34 -78.86 -35.35
C ALA A 109 -56.32 -79.06 -34.18
N ASP A 110 -57.60 -78.71 -34.34
CA ASP A 110 -58.67 -78.94 -33.37
C ASP A 110 -59.09 -80.43 -33.27
N ARG A 111 -58.66 -81.27 -34.22
CA ARG A 111 -58.87 -82.72 -34.22
C ARG A 111 -57.66 -83.52 -33.77
N ILE A 112 -56.50 -82.88 -33.64
CA ILE A 112 -55.29 -83.52 -33.12
C ILE A 112 -55.32 -83.37 -31.60
N VAL A 113 -55.71 -84.45 -30.92
CA VAL A 113 -55.68 -84.52 -29.45
C VAL A 113 -54.25 -84.80 -29.02
N ILE A 114 -53.74 -83.98 -28.10
CA ILE A 114 -52.38 -84.06 -27.58
C ILE A 114 -52.35 -84.47 -26.10
N ASP A 115 -53.48 -84.44 -25.41
CA ASP A 115 -53.60 -84.86 -24.02
C ASP A 115 -54.96 -85.51 -23.75
N TYR A 116 -54.96 -86.50 -22.86
CA TYR A 116 -56.13 -87.28 -22.45
C TYR A 116 -56.21 -87.35 -20.92
N ASP A 117 -57.42 -87.42 -20.38
CA ASP A 117 -57.59 -87.65 -18.95
C ASP A 117 -57.32 -89.11 -18.57
N GLN A 118 -57.42 -89.41 -17.27
CA GLN A 118 -57.22 -90.75 -16.72
C GLN A 118 -58.25 -91.77 -17.23
N ASP A 119 -59.38 -91.31 -17.76
CA ASP A 119 -60.47 -92.12 -18.30
C ASP A 119 -60.39 -92.26 -19.85
N GLY A 120 -59.36 -91.66 -20.47
CA GLY A 120 -59.12 -91.73 -21.92
C GLY A 120 -59.93 -90.74 -22.75
N ASN A 121 -60.59 -89.75 -22.13
CA ASN A 121 -61.27 -88.68 -22.86
C ASN A 121 -60.29 -87.58 -23.29
N PRO A 122 -60.50 -86.96 -24.47
CA PRO A 122 -59.62 -85.90 -24.96
C PRO A 122 -59.74 -84.64 -24.10
N VAL A 123 -58.61 -84.16 -23.56
CA VAL A 123 -58.55 -82.97 -22.68
C VAL A 123 -58.01 -81.76 -23.42
N GLN A 124 -57.03 -81.95 -24.29
CA GLN A 124 -56.39 -80.86 -25.01
C GLN A 124 -56.15 -81.19 -26.48
N THR A 125 -56.49 -80.25 -27.35
CA THR A 125 -56.18 -80.29 -28.78
C THR A 125 -54.98 -79.41 -29.11
N LEU A 126 -54.32 -79.68 -30.24
CA LEU A 126 -53.22 -78.85 -30.72
C LEU A 126 -53.67 -77.39 -30.94
N GLN A 127 -54.89 -77.17 -31.42
CA GLN A 127 -55.43 -75.82 -31.60
C GLN A 127 -55.56 -75.07 -30.26
N GLN A 128 -56.06 -75.74 -29.21
CA GLN A 128 -56.16 -75.14 -27.88
C GLN A 128 -54.79 -74.78 -27.31
N LEU A 129 -53.76 -75.62 -27.55
CA LEU A 129 -52.39 -75.28 -27.16
C LEU A 129 -51.89 -74.04 -27.91
N VAL A 130 -52.07 -73.96 -29.23
CA VAL A 130 -51.66 -72.81 -30.05
C VAL A 130 -52.33 -71.52 -29.58
N ASP A 131 -53.64 -71.56 -29.33
CA ASP A 131 -54.39 -70.37 -28.91
C ASP A 131 -53.98 -69.91 -27.50
N LYS A 132 -53.77 -70.86 -26.58
CA LYS A 132 -53.22 -70.56 -25.26
C LYS A 132 -51.82 -69.95 -25.35
N SER A 133 -50.91 -70.56 -26.11
CA SER A 133 -49.56 -70.04 -26.30
C SER A 133 -49.56 -68.62 -26.88
N LYS A 134 -50.47 -68.30 -27.79
CA LYS A 134 -50.61 -66.93 -28.33
C LYS A 134 -51.12 -65.96 -27.27
N ALA A 135 -52.12 -66.34 -26.49
CA ALA A 135 -52.66 -65.51 -25.43
C ALA A 135 -51.62 -65.23 -24.34
N ASP A 136 -50.89 -66.27 -23.91
CA ASP A 136 -49.81 -66.14 -22.92
C ASP A 136 -48.70 -65.22 -23.46
N LEU A 137 -48.31 -65.36 -24.73
CA LEU A 137 -47.29 -64.50 -25.36
C LEU A 137 -47.73 -63.03 -25.46
N GLU A 138 -49.01 -62.78 -25.70
CA GLU A 138 -49.54 -61.41 -25.73
C GLU A 138 -49.60 -60.80 -24.33
N ALA A 139 -49.99 -61.60 -23.32
CA ALA A 139 -49.96 -61.18 -21.93
C ALA A 139 -48.53 -60.83 -21.46
N ASP A 140 -47.55 -61.67 -21.80
CA ASP A 140 -46.14 -61.43 -21.51
C ASP A 140 -45.62 -60.16 -22.19
N ARG A 141 -45.96 -59.95 -23.48
CA ARG A 141 -45.60 -58.73 -24.21
C ARG A 141 -46.14 -57.48 -23.52
N LYS A 142 -47.40 -57.52 -23.09
CA LYS A 142 -48.03 -56.40 -22.37
C LYS A 142 -47.34 -56.12 -21.04
N ALA A 143 -47.08 -57.16 -20.25
CA ALA A 143 -46.40 -57.03 -18.96
C ALA A 143 -44.97 -56.47 -19.11
N VAL A 144 -44.25 -56.86 -20.16
CA VAL A 144 -42.92 -56.30 -20.47
C VAL A 144 -43.04 -54.82 -20.87
N ALA A 145 -44.01 -54.44 -21.69
CA ALA A 145 -44.22 -53.06 -22.09
C ALA A 145 -44.53 -52.14 -20.89
N GLU A 146 -45.38 -52.60 -19.96
CA GLU A 146 -45.69 -51.88 -18.72
C GLU A 146 -44.44 -51.67 -17.86
N LYS A 147 -43.63 -52.72 -17.66
CA LYS A 147 -42.37 -52.59 -16.92
C LYS A 147 -41.36 -51.65 -17.58
N ILE A 148 -41.29 -51.64 -18.92
CA ILE A 148 -40.43 -50.69 -19.65
C ILE A 148 -40.91 -49.26 -19.41
N ALA A 149 -42.23 -49.02 -19.44
CA ALA A 149 -42.79 -47.69 -19.17
C ALA A 149 -42.48 -47.22 -17.74
N GLU A 150 -42.66 -48.09 -16.74
CA GLU A 150 -42.29 -47.79 -15.35
C GLU A 150 -40.80 -47.47 -15.18
N MET A 151 -39.93 -48.27 -15.82
CA MET A 151 -38.49 -48.05 -15.79
C MET A 151 -38.11 -46.72 -16.42
N ASN A 152 -38.70 -46.38 -17.58
CA ASN A 152 -38.46 -45.10 -18.25
C ASN A 152 -38.90 -43.90 -17.40
N ALA A 153 -40.03 -44.00 -16.70
CA ALA A 153 -40.48 -42.96 -15.79
C ALA A 153 -39.50 -42.72 -14.64
N LYS A 154 -38.99 -43.80 -14.02
CA LYS A 154 -37.98 -43.71 -12.94
C LYS A 154 -36.64 -43.14 -13.43
N ILE A 155 -36.22 -43.49 -14.65
CA ILE A 155 -35.02 -42.93 -15.27
C ILE A 155 -35.18 -41.42 -15.45
N LEU A 156 -36.34 -40.97 -15.94
CA LEU A 156 -36.61 -39.55 -16.15
C LEU A 156 -36.58 -38.76 -14.83
N GLU A 157 -37.25 -39.25 -13.79
CA GLU A 157 -37.25 -38.62 -12.45
C GLU A 157 -35.83 -38.54 -11.85
N THR A 158 -35.04 -39.61 -12.03
CA THR A 158 -33.64 -39.64 -11.59
C THR A 158 -32.80 -38.60 -12.33
N GLU A 159 -33.00 -38.48 -13.65
CA GLU A 159 -32.25 -37.54 -14.47
C GLU A 159 -32.62 -36.08 -14.17
N GLU A 160 -33.91 -35.77 -13.96
CA GLU A 160 -34.36 -34.46 -13.50
C GLU A 160 -33.70 -34.06 -12.17
N THR A 161 -33.64 -35.01 -11.23
CA THR A 161 -32.98 -34.79 -9.93
C THR A 161 -31.48 -34.53 -10.12
N ARG A 162 -30.80 -35.31 -10.97
CA ARG A 162 -29.37 -35.10 -11.29
C ARG A 162 -29.12 -33.74 -11.93
N LEU A 163 -29.95 -33.32 -12.88
CA LEU A 163 -29.83 -32.03 -13.55
C LEU A 163 -30.00 -30.87 -12.57
N LYS A 164 -30.93 -30.98 -11.61
CA LYS A 164 -31.09 -29.97 -10.56
C LYS A 164 -29.85 -29.84 -9.69
N VAL A 165 -29.28 -30.97 -9.23
CA VAL A 165 -28.04 -30.97 -8.44
C VAL A 165 -26.88 -30.35 -9.22
N ILE A 166 -26.76 -30.65 -10.52
CA ILE A 166 -25.73 -30.05 -11.38
C ILE A 166 -25.93 -28.54 -11.48
N ALA A 167 -27.15 -28.05 -11.68
CA ALA A 167 -27.45 -26.63 -11.79
C ALA A 167 -27.15 -25.88 -10.47
N ASP A 168 -27.56 -26.43 -9.33
CA ASP A 168 -27.28 -25.86 -8.00
C ASP A 168 -25.76 -25.82 -7.74
N THR A 169 -25.04 -26.88 -8.12
CA THR A 169 -23.58 -26.95 -7.99
C THR A 169 -22.89 -25.92 -8.89
N ALA A 170 -23.31 -25.77 -10.14
CA ALA A 170 -22.75 -24.80 -11.07
C ALA A 170 -22.96 -23.36 -10.57
N LYS A 171 -24.13 -23.06 -9.99
CA LYS A 171 -24.40 -21.77 -9.37
C LYS A 171 -23.48 -21.52 -8.18
N ALA A 172 -23.32 -22.50 -7.28
CA ALA A 172 -22.44 -22.37 -6.14
C ALA A 172 -20.98 -22.11 -6.54
N ILE A 173 -20.50 -22.76 -7.61
CA ILE A 173 -19.17 -22.50 -8.18
C ILE A 173 -19.06 -21.06 -8.68
N SER A 174 -20.03 -20.57 -9.45
CA SER A 174 -20.03 -19.19 -9.96
C SER A 174 -20.06 -18.14 -8.84
N ASP A 175 -20.82 -18.40 -7.76
CA ASP A 175 -20.88 -17.52 -6.60
C ASP A 175 -19.53 -17.50 -5.85
N MET A 176 -18.87 -18.66 -5.75
CA MET A 176 -17.52 -18.77 -5.17
C MET A 176 -16.47 -18.02 -5.99
N GLU A 177 -16.48 -18.14 -7.31
CA GLU A 177 -15.56 -17.43 -8.21
C GLU A 177 -15.72 -15.91 -8.08
N THR A 178 -16.96 -15.43 -7.98
CA THR A 178 -17.26 -14.00 -7.78
C THR A 178 -16.69 -13.52 -6.45
N ARG A 179 -16.93 -14.26 -5.37
CA ARG A 179 -16.40 -13.91 -4.04
C ARG A 179 -14.88 -13.92 -3.99
N GLU A 180 -14.24 -14.86 -4.69
CA GLU A 180 -12.79 -14.91 -4.79
C GLU A 180 -12.24 -13.65 -5.49
N GLN A 181 -12.86 -13.19 -6.58
CA GLN A 181 -12.48 -11.95 -7.25
C GLN A 181 -12.63 -10.72 -6.35
N GLU A 182 -13.73 -10.60 -5.61
CA GLU A 182 -13.96 -9.50 -4.67
C GLU A 182 -12.87 -9.44 -3.58
N VAL A 183 -12.48 -10.61 -3.04
CA VAL A 183 -11.41 -10.70 -2.03
C VAL A 183 -10.06 -10.27 -2.59
N TYR A 184 -9.73 -10.66 -3.83
CA TYR A 184 -8.47 -10.24 -4.47
C TYR A 184 -8.41 -8.73 -4.67
N GLU A 185 -9.50 -8.09 -5.10
CA GLU A 185 -9.52 -6.64 -5.31
C GLU A 185 -9.42 -5.88 -3.98
N GLU A 186 -10.11 -6.34 -2.93
CA GLU A 186 -10.00 -5.75 -1.59
C GLU A 186 -8.56 -5.85 -1.03
N LEU A 187 -7.89 -6.99 -1.22
CA LEU A 187 -6.51 -7.19 -0.81
C LEU A 187 -5.55 -6.26 -1.57
N ARG A 188 -5.79 -6.08 -2.86
CA ARG A 188 -5.01 -5.18 -3.71
C ARG A 188 -5.14 -3.73 -3.24
N ASP A 189 -6.36 -3.25 -3.03
CA ASP A 189 -6.62 -1.89 -2.54
C ASP A 189 -5.95 -1.63 -1.18
N LYS A 190 -6.05 -2.59 -0.26
CA LYS A 190 -5.38 -2.52 1.04
C LYS A 190 -3.86 -2.47 0.92
N THR A 191 -3.31 -3.24 -0.02
CA THR A 191 -1.87 -3.29 -0.27
C THR A 191 -1.38 -1.97 -0.85
N ASP A 192 -2.07 -1.43 -1.86
CA ASP A 192 -1.73 -0.16 -2.51
C ASP A 192 -1.82 1.01 -1.52
N ALA A 193 -2.85 1.04 -0.67
CA ALA A 193 -2.98 2.03 0.40
C ALA A 193 -1.81 1.95 1.39
N LYS A 194 -1.39 0.73 1.77
CA LYS A 194 -0.28 0.56 2.72
C LYS A 194 1.07 0.94 2.11
N ILE A 195 1.27 0.67 0.81
CA ILE A 195 2.44 1.11 0.07
C ILE A 195 2.50 2.64 0.04
N ALA A 196 1.38 3.30 -0.28
CA ALA A 196 1.32 4.76 -0.31
C ALA A 196 1.62 5.39 1.06
N GLU A 197 1.07 4.85 2.15
CA GLU A 197 1.36 5.29 3.52
C GLU A 197 2.85 5.15 3.85
N THR A 198 3.44 4.00 3.52
CA THR A 198 4.85 3.71 3.78
C THR A 198 5.77 4.63 2.98
N GLU A 199 5.42 4.91 1.73
CA GLU A 199 6.19 5.78 0.86
C GLU A 199 6.14 7.25 1.33
N ALA A 200 4.99 7.73 1.79
CA ALA A 200 4.86 9.04 2.41
C ALA A 200 5.77 9.17 3.65
N ALA A 201 5.71 8.19 4.56
CA ALA A 201 6.56 8.17 5.76
C ALA A 201 8.07 8.11 5.44
N ARG A 202 8.44 7.38 4.37
CA ARG A 202 9.82 7.33 3.86
C ARG A 202 10.27 8.71 3.39
N GLN A 203 9.41 9.42 2.66
CA GLN A 203 9.74 10.74 2.13
C GLN A 203 9.86 11.81 3.23
N ASP A 204 9.02 11.75 4.25
CA ASP A 204 9.13 12.61 5.45
C ASP A 204 10.45 12.37 6.17
N THR A 205 10.86 11.11 6.32
CA THR A 205 12.13 10.72 6.95
C THR A 205 13.33 11.25 6.16
N ILE A 206 13.30 11.16 4.83
CA ILE A 206 14.35 11.72 3.96
C ILE A 206 14.45 13.24 4.14
N THR A 207 13.31 13.91 4.18
CA THR A 207 13.26 15.35 4.36
C THR A 207 13.84 15.77 5.72
N ALA A 208 13.46 15.07 6.79
CA ALA A 208 14.00 15.30 8.13
C ALA A 208 15.52 15.05 8.18
N THR A 209 16.00 14.00 7.52
CA THR A 209 17.44 13.67 7.44
C THR A 209 18.22 14.77 6.72
N ASN A 210 17.72 15.25 5.57
CA ASN A 210 18.36 16.32 4.82
C ASN A 210 18.42 17.62 5.64
N ASN A 211 17.34 17.96 6.34
CA ASN A 211 17.30 19.13 7.21
C ASN A 211 18.31 19.01 8.36
N ALA A 212 18.43 17.84 8.97
CA ALA A 212 19.41 17.59 10.03
C ALA A 212 20.86 17.72 9.52
N ASN A 213 21.16 17.16 8.35
CA ASN A 213 22.47 17.28 7.71
C ASN A 213 22.82 18.74 7.39
N ASN A 214 21.88 19.48 6.79
CA ASN A 214 22.06 20.90 6.50
C ASN A 214 22.32 21.72 7.78
N ALA A 215 21.61 21.41 8.87
CA ALA A 215 21.82 22.07 10.15
C ALA A 215 23.19 21.73 10.76
N ALA A 216 23.64 20.47 10.66
CA ALA A 216 24.95 20.05 11.10
C ALA A 216 26.07 20.72 10.30
N ASP A 217 25.94 20.78 8.97
CA ASP A 217 26.89 21.46 8.09
C ASP A 217 26.99 22.96 8.43
N HIS A 218 25.85 23.61 8.68
CA HIS A 218 25.85 25.01 9.11
C HIS A 218 26.53 25.18 10.48
N ALA A 219 26.25 24.30 11.44
CA ALA A 219 26.88 24.35 12.76
C ALA A 219 28.40 24.18 12.67
N ASN A 220 28.88 23.25 11.83
CA ASN A 220 30.31 23.06 11.57
C ASN A 220 30.94 24.29 10.92
N ALA A 221 30.28 24.89 9.92
CA ALA A 221 30.77 26.11 9.29
C ALA A 221 30.87 27.29 10.27
N VAL A 222 29.90 27.43 11.18
CA VAL A 222 29.95 28.44 12.25
C VAL A 222 31.09 28.15 13.21
N ALA A 223 31.23 26.89 13.66
CA ALA A 223 32.33 26.48 14.54
C ALA A 223 33.70 26.78 13.91
N ASP A 224 33.90 26.43 12.64
CA ASP A 224 35.13 26.70 11.89
C ASP A 224 35.42 28.20 11.76
N SER A 225 34.37 29.04 11.65
CA SER A 225 34.52 30.51 11.57
C SER A 225 34.89 31.15 12.90
N LEU A 226 34.48 30.58 14.03
CA LEU A 226 34.72 31.15 15.37
C LEU A 226 35.98 30.60 16.06
N ASP A 227 36.69 29.70 15.38
CA ASP A 227 37.84 29.00 15.95
C ASP A 227 39.03 29.93 16.22
N HIS A 228 39.72 29.71 17.35
CA HIS A 228 40.98 30.38 17.66
C HIS A 228 42.12 29.53 17.12
N LYS A 229 42.79 30.02 16.07
CA LYS A 229 43.85 29.33 15.35
C LYS A 229 45.22 29.36 16.02
N GLY A 230 45.32 29.88 17.25
CA GLY A 230 46.57 30.04 17.99
C GLY A 230 47.45 31.16 17.42
N GLU A 231 48.78 31.01 17.52
CA GLU A 231 49.73 32.00 16.99
C GLU A 231 49.57 32.18 15.47
N TYR A 232 49.61 33.42 14.99
CA TYR A 232 49.52 33.72 13.56
C TYR A 232 50.63 33.03 12.76
N ASP A 233 50.24 32.40 11.66
CA ASP A 233 51.10 31.69 10.69
C ASP A 233 50.89 32.31 9.31
N SER A 234 51.97 32.84 8.73
CA SER A 234 51.93 33.51 7.42
C SER A 234 51.63 32.58 6.24
N THR A 235 51.68 31.26 6.44
CA THR A 235 51.40 30.26 5.40
C THR A 235 49.93 29.88 5.32
N LEU A 236 49.12 30.24 6.32
CA LEU A 236 47.72 29.86 6.43
C LEU A 236 46.79 30.96 5.94
N THR A 237 45.59 30.56 5.52
CA THR A 237 44.44 31.45 5.36
C THR A 237 43.58 31.39 6.61
N TYR A 238 42.84 32.47 6.86
CA TYR A 238 41.91 32.56 7.99
C TYR A 238 40.53 32.92 7.47
N LYS A 239 39.48 32.35 8.07
CA LYS A 239 38.10 32.74 7.77
C LYS A 239 37.69 33.96 8.56
N GLU A 240 36.69 34.69 8.06
CA GLU A 240 36.04 35.73 8.86
C GLU A 240 35.75 35.20 10.28
N ARG A 241 36.07 36.01 11.30
CA ARG A 241 35.92 35.73 12.73
C ARG A 241 36.90 34.74 13.35
N ASN A 242 37.81 34.14 12.57
CA ASN A 242 38.91 33.40 13.16
C ASN A 242 39.75 34.31 14.03
N MET A 243 40.21 33.78 15.16
CA MET A 243 41.09 34.50 16.06
C MET A 243 42.52 33.99 15.93
N VAL A 244 43.50 34.86 16.16
CA VAL A 244 44.91 34.51 16.26
C VAL A 244 45.60 35.34 17.34
N ASP A 245 46.65 34.79 17.92
CA ASP A 245 47.60 35.54 18.75
C ASP A 245 48.75 36.04 17.86
N PHE A 246 49.10 37.31 17.98
CA PHE A 246 50.19 37.93 17.23
C PHE A 246 50.79 39.08 18.02
N ASP A 247 52.12 39.07 18.17
CA ASP A 247 52.87 40.11 18.92
C ASP A 247 52.31 40.36 20.33
N GLY A 248 51.88 39.29 20.99
CA GLY A 248 51.30 39.34 22.32
C GLY A 248 49.87 39.89 22.39
N ALA A 249 49.18 40.17 21.30
CA ALA A 249 47.76 40.54 21.31
C ALA A 249 46.91 39.51 20.55
N THR A 250 45.63 39.41 20.91
CA THR A 250 44.68 38.55 20.18
C THR A 250 43.92 39.41 19.17
N PHE A 251 43.88 38.95 17.93
CA PHE A 251 43.19 39.60 16.82
C PHE A 251 42.08 38.71 16.28
N ILE A 252 41.03 39.33 15.76
CA ILE A 252 39.94 38.68 15.05
C ILE A 252 39.94 39.10 13.58
N ALA A 253 39.76 38.14 12.68
CA ALA A 253 39.61 38.39 11.26
C ALA A 253 38.25 39.06 10.99
N MET A 254 38.24 40.16 10.26
CA MET A 254 37.05 40.92 9.89
C MET A 254 36.41 40.44 8.58
N GLN A 255 37.14 39.63 7.82
CA GLN A 255 36.75 38.97 6.56
C GLN A 255 37.73 37.83 6.28
N ASP A 256 37.50 37.03 5.24
CA ASP A 256 38.46 36.01 4.81
C ASP A 256 39.84 36.63 4.53
N VAL A 257 40.87 36.08 5.19
CA VAL A 257 42.25 36.58 5.19
C VAL A 257 43.11 35.70 4.27
N PRO A 258 43.68 36.25 3.20
CA PRO A 258 44.64 35.55 2.36
C PRO A 258 45.94 35.23 3.10
N VAL A 259 46.68 34.24 2.59
CA VAL A 259 48.02 33.92 3.09
C VAL A 259 48.91 35.16 3.16
N ASN A 260 49.82 35.17 4.14
CA ASN A 260 50.80 36.23 4.33
C ASN A 260 50.20 37.64 4.56
N THR A 261 49.03 37.72 5.20
CA THR A 261 48.39 38.99 5.58
C THR A 261 48.43 39.15 7.11
N PRO A 262 49.44 39.84 7.67
CA PRO A 262 49.65 39.88 9.12
C PRO A 262 48.59 40.70 9.85
N PRO A 263 48.37 40.47 11.17
CA PRO A 263 47.40 41.21 11.98
C PRO A 263 47.61 42.72 12.11
N SER A 264 48.75 43.25 11.65
CA SER A 264 48.96 44.69 11.47
C SER A 264 48.14 45.29 10.31
N ASN A 265 47.60 44.45 9.41
CA ASN A 265 46.72 44.90 8.33
C ASN A 265 45.27 45.05 8.81
N ILE A 266 44.93 46.28 9.22
CA ILE A 266 43.62 46.63 9.79
C ILE A 266 42.43 46.48 8.83
N THR A 267 42.68 46.24 7.53
CA THR A 267 41.61 45.90 6.57
C THR A 267 41.05 44.50 6.84
N TYR A 268 41.92 43.57 7.27
CA TYR A 268 41.58 42.17 7.47
C TYR A 268 41.47 41.80 8.94
N TRP A 269 42.15 42.52 9.83
CA TRP A 269 42.25 42.18 11.23
C TRP A 269 41.80 43.32 12.13
N ARG A 270 41.18 42.96 13.25
CA ARG A 270 40.89 43.87 14.35
C ARG A 270 41.47 43.31 15.62
N MET A 271 42.20 44.13 16.36
CA MET A 271 42.66 43.73 17.69
C MET A 271 41.45 43.55 18.60
N LEU A 272 41.34 42.37 19.20
CA LEU A 272 40.26 42.01 20.11
C LEU A 272 40.67 42.24 21.57
N SER A 273 41.92 41.89 21.91
CA SER A 273 42.46 42.06 23.25
C SER A 273 43.96 42.34 23.18
N ASN A 274 44.43 43.22 24.07
CA ASN A 274 45.85 43.45 24.28
C ASN A 274 46.28 42.69 25.53
N LYS A 275 47.38 41.93 25.46
CA LYS A 275 47.94 41.30 26.66
C LYS A 275 48.64 42.37 27.48
N THR A 276 48.24 42.50 28.73
CA THR A 276 48.94 43.35 29.68
C THR A 276 50.11 42.56 30.26
N THR A 277 51.31 43.13 30.15
CA THR A 277 52.49 42.58 30.82
C THR A 277 52.71 43.34 32.12
N ILE A 278 52.86 42.62 33.23
CA ILE A 278 53.26 43.20 34.51
C ILE A 278 54.77 43.03 34.62
N ASN A 279 55.49 44.13 34.56
CA ASN A 279 56.94 44.19 34.70
C ASN A 279 57.32 44.70 36.09
N SER A 280 58.55 44.41 36.52
CA SER A 280 59.10 44.95 37.77
C SER A 280 60.59 45.14 37.71
N GLN A 281 61.11 46.11 38.46
CA GLN A 281 62.53 46.39 38.62
C GLN A 281 62.83 46.87 40.04
N SER A 282 64.03 46.54 40.52
CA SER A 282 64.54 46.97 41.83
C SER A 282 65.84 47.74 41.66
N TRP A 283 66.04 48.75 42.50
CA TRP A 283 67.26 49.52 42.61
C TRP A 283 67.69 49.63 44.07
N VAL A 284 68.99 49.83 44.30
CA VAL A 284 69.54 50.29 45.57
C VAL A 284 69.98 51.73 45.36
N ALA A 285 69.40 52.67 46.12
CA ALA A 285 69.67 54.10 45.96
C ALA A 285 71.13 54.43 46.25
N GLN A 286 71.76 55.22 45.39
CA GLN A 286 73.11 55.77 45.61
C GLN A 286 73.04 57.15 46.26
N ALA A 287 74.14 57.59 46.88
CA ALA A 287 74.21 58.92 47.51
C ALA A 287 73.82 60.04 46.53
N GLY A 288 72.76 60.78 46.87
CA GLY A 288 72.25 61.90 46.07
C GLY A 288 71.47 61.51 44.81
N GLN A 289 71.20 60.22 44.59
CA GLN A 289 70.41 59.76 43.46
C GLN A 289 68.94 60.17 43.62
N THR A 290 68.41 60.88 42.63
CA THR A 290 66.99 61.25 42.59
C THR A 290 66.23 60.58 41.46
N VAL A 291 66.90 60.13 40.40
CA VAL A 291 66.26 59.52 39.22
C VAL A 291 66.53 58.02 39.18
N PHE A 292 65.46 57.25 38.96
CA PHE A 292 65.51 55.80 38.79
C PHE A 292 65.01 55.45 37.39
N GLU A 293 65.93 54.96 36.56
CA GLU A 293 65.70 54.59 35.16
C GLU A 293 65.28 53.12 35.05
N ILE A 294 64.17 52.90 34.35
CA ILE A 294 63.65 51.59 33.94
C ILE A 294 64.41 51.16 32.69
N THR A 295 65.09 50.01 32.76
CA THR A 295 66.01 49.55 31.71
C THR A 295 65.37 48.54 30.76
N ASN A 296 64.22 47.98 31.10
CA ASN A 296 63.53 46.99 30.29
C ASN A 296 62.02 47.16 30.36
N GLY A 297 61.47 47.92 29.41
CA GLY A 297 60.04 48.21 29.28
C GLY A 297 59.69 49.67 29.56
N SER A 298 58.43 50.00 29.41
CA SER A 298 57.90 51.36 29.62
C SER A 298 56.49 51.37 30.21
N TYR A 299 56.08 52.50 30.78
CA TYR A 299 54.73 52.72 31.32
C TYR A 299 54.16 54.06 30.85
N GLN A 300 52.84 54.25 30.99
CA GLN A 300 52.18 55.52 30.65
C GLN A 300 52.11 56.46 31.86
N ILE A 301 52.72 57.64 31.71
CA ILE A 301 52.78 58.70 32.73
C ILE A 301 51.37 59.18 33.11
N GLY A 302 51.11 59.31 34.40
CA GLY A 302 49.88 59.89 34.96
C GLY A 302 48.63 59.04 34.72
N LYS A 303 48.80 57.76 34.39
CA LYS A 303 47.70 56.81 34.11
C LYS A 303 47.56 55.72 35.17
N ASN A 304 48.19 55.89 36.34
CA ASN A 304 48.23 54.90 37.43
C ASN A 304 48.71 53.52 36.95
N LYS A 305 49.76 53.52 36.10
CA LYS A 305 50.32 52.30 35.51
C LYS A 305 51.59 51.80 36.18
N ILE A 306 52.15 52.56 37.11
CA ILE A 306 53.34 52.21 37.89
C ILE A 306 53.02 52.35 39.37
N GLN A 307 53.54 51.44 40.19
CA GLN A 307 53.56 51.57 41.63
C GLN A 307 55.00 51.51 42.11
N VAL A 308 55.37 52.46 42.97
CA VAL A 308 56.71 52.60 43.54
C VAL A 308 56.67 52.31 45.03
N ILE A 309 57.62 51.52 45.51
CA ILE A 309 57.79 51.14 46.91
C ILE A 309 59.21 51.50 47.31
N VAL A 310 59.35 52.25 48.40
CA VAL A 310 60.64 52.71 48.91
C VAL A 310 60.82 52.19 50.33
N GLY A 311 61.85 51.39 50.58
CA GLY A 311 62.10 50.78 51.89
C GLY A 311 60.95 49.88 52.40
N GLY A 312 60.16 49.30 51.49
CA GLY A 312 58.97 48.52 51.82
C GLY A 312 57.68 49.33 52.01
N VAL A 313 57.74 50.66 51.90
CA VAL A 313 56.57 51.55 52.01
C VAL A 313 56.10 52.00 50.63
N PRO A 314 54.85 51.67 50.22
CA PRO A 314 54.27 52.17 48.97
C PRO A 314 54.21 53.70 48.94
N GLN A 315 54.62 54.27 47.83
CA GLN A 315 54.64 55.71 47.58
C GLN A 315 53.45 56.12 46.70
N ILE A 316 53.00 57.37 46.85
CA ILE A 316 51.91 57.95 46.05
C ILE A 316 52.52 58.79 44.91
N SER A 317 52.04 58.60 43.68
CA SER A 317 52.47 59.41 42.53
C SER A 317 52.07 60.88 42.72
N GLY A 318 53.00 61.80 42.45
CA GLY A 318 52.85 63.25 42.67
C GLY A 318 53.20 63.72 44.08
N ASP A 319 53.42 62.80 45.03
CA ASP A 319 53.82 63.11 46.42
C ASP A 319 55.13 62.39 46.78
N GLY A 320 55.11 61.05 46.86
CA GLY A 320 56.28 60.23 47.19
C GLY A 320 57.21 59.96 45.99
N TYR A 321 56.74 60.11 44.77
CA TYR A 321 57.56 60.09 43.55
C TYR A 321 56.87 60.87 42.42
N VAL A 322 57.64 61.32 41.43
CA VAL A 322 57.15 61.96 40.21
C VAL A 322 57.46 61.08 39.01
N GLU A 323 56.45 60.78 38.21
CA GLU A 323 56.61 60.09 36.92
C GLU A 323 57.22 61.06 35.89
N THR A 324 58.54 60.97 35.67
CA THR A 324 59.28 61.94 34.85
C THR A 324 59.35 61.60 33.37
N SER A 325 59.34 60.30 33.04
CA SER A 325 59.20 59.83 31.67
C SER A 325 58.54 58.45 31.65
N SER A 326 58.21 57.93 30.48
CA SER A 326 57.69 56.55 30.34
C SER A 326 58.68 55.47 30.80
N THR A 327 59.93 55.84 31.08
CA THR A 327 60.98 54.93 31.54
C THR A 327 61.70 55.45 32.78
N SER A 328 61.20 56.48 33.47
CA SER A 328 61.87 56.98 34.68
C SER A 328 60.92 57.57 35.70
N ILE A 329 61.30 57.44 36.96
CA ILE A 329 60.67 58.10 38.10
C ILE A 329 61.71 58.93 38.85
N THR A 330 61.27 60.04 39.44
CA THR A 330 62.09 60.87 40.32
C THR A 330 61.56 60.84 41.74
N ILE A 331 62.45 60.58 42.70
CA ILE A 331 62.16 60.50 44.13
C ILE A 331 63.08 61.51 44.84
N SER A 332 62.50 62.34 45.70
CA SER A 332 63.28 63.31 46.49
C SER A 332 63.51 62.78 47.91
N GLY A 333 64.71 63.02 48.46
CA GLY A 333 64.99 62.73 49.87
C GLY A 333 65.22 61.26 50.22
N ILE A 334 65.75 60.46 49.29
CA ILE A 334 66.10 59.05 49.54
C ILE A 334 67.55 58.92 50.05
N GLU A 335 67.76 58.10 51.08
CA GLU A 335 69.09 57.83 51.65
C GLU A 335 69.83 56.75 50.84
N GLU A 336 71.16 56.84 50.81
CA GLU A 336 72.01 55.82 50.19
C GLU A 336 71.76 54.44 50.83
N GLY A 337 71.64 53.40 49.99
CA GLY A 337 71.40 52.03 50.41
C GLY A 337 69.93 51.64 50.55
N MET A 338 68.99 52.59 50.45
CA MET A 338 67.56 52.27 50.47
C MET A 338 67.12 51.50 49.22
N GLN A 339 66.28 50.48 49.40
CA GLN A 339 65.70 49.73 48.28
C GLN A 339 64.52 50.48 47.67
N VAL A 340 64.55 50.63 46.35
CA VAL A 340 63.42 51.12 45.55
C VAL A 340 62.95 49.97 44.68
N PHE A 341 61.67 49.66 44.73
CA PHE A 341 61.01 48.68 43.88
C PHE A 341 59.93 49.39 43.08
N ALA A 342 59.87 49.11 41.78
CA ALA A 342 58.73 49.51 40.97
C ALA A 342 58.19 48.30 40.21
N TRP A 343 56.87 48.23 40.09
CA TRP A 343 56.22 47.37 39.12
C TRP A 343 55.26 48.19 38.29
N TRP A 344 55.13 47.86 37.01
CA TRP A 344 54.31 48.60 36.07
C TRP A 344 53.63 47.70 35.07
N PHE A 345 52.52 48.21 34.54
CA PHE A 345 51.81 47.63 33.42
C PHE A 345 52.37 48.18 32.11
N GLU A 346 52.87 47.30 31.26
CA GLU A 346 53.25 47.58 29.88
C GLU A 346 52.18 47.01 28.92
N GLY A 347 51.83 47.80 27.91
CA GLY A 347 50.67 47.55 27.06
C GLY A 347 49.38 48.23 27.55
N GLY A 348 48.31 48.08 26.79
CA GLY A 348 47.01 48.70 27.07
C GLY A 348 46.13 47.82 27.95
N ILE A 349 45.63 48.37 29.06
CA ILE A 349 44.47 47.78 29.76
C ILE A 349 43.21 48.22 29.01
N SER A 350 42.64 47.33 28.19
CA SER A 350 41.36 47.58 27.52
C SER A 350 40.17 47.13 28.39
N ILE A 351 39.97 47.78 29.54
CA ILE A 351 38.69 47.68 30.27
C ILE A 351 38.15 49.03 30.78
N PHE A 352 38.79 50.15 30.47
CA PHE A 352 38.22 51.47 30.71
C PHE A 352 38.40 52.34 29.47
N HIS A 353 37.46 52.23 28.54
CA HIS A 353 37.25 53.27 27.55
C HIS A 353 36.76 54.51 28.32
N SER A 354 37.69 55.39 28.69
CA SER A 354 37.38 56.77 29.05
C SER A 354 36.73 57.40 27.82
N HIS A 355 35.39 57.43 27.77
CA HIS A 355 34.60 57.75 26.59
C HIS A 355 33.90 59.10 26.68
N GLY A 356 34.44 60.02 27.50
CA GLY A 356 33.92 61.38 27.62
C GLY A 356 33.80 62.14 26.29
N ASP A 357 34.59 61.78 25.29
CA ASP A 357 34.48 62.34 23.93
C ASP A 357 33.26 61.80 23.16
N THR A 358 32.80 60.59 23.45
CA THR A 358 31.60 60.01 22.85
C THR A 358 30.32 60.65 23.37
N HIS A 359 30.37 61.30 24.54
CA HIS A 359 29.26 62.06 25.12
C HIS A 359 29.05 63.45 24.50
N LYS A 360 29.95 63.92 23.63
CA LYS A 360 29.84 65.22 22.98
C LYS A 360 28.80 65.19 21.84
N LEU A 361 28.33 66.36 21.44
CA LEU A 361 27.42 66.56 20.30
C LEU A 361 27.94 65.85 19.04
N GLY A 362 27.18 64.89 18.50
CA GLY A 362 27.53 64.04 17.37
C GLY A 362 28.39 62.80 17.70
N GLY A 363 28.64 62.53 18.98
CA GLY A 363 29.37 61.35 19.46
C GLY A 363 28.52 60.08 19.48
N SER A 364 29.17 58.92 19.56
CA SER A 364 28.49 57.61 19.51
C SER A 364 27.65 57.27 20.74
N ASP A 365 27.82 58.02 21.83
CA ASP A 365 27.07 57.89 23.09
C ASP A 365 26.77 59.28 23.65
N GLU A 366 26.25 60.16 22.77
CA GLU A 366 25.97 61.56 23.07
C GLU A 366 25.00 61.71 24.25
N LEU A 367 25.35 62.55 25.23
CA LEU A 367 24.46 62.83 26.35
C LEU A 367 23.35 63.81 25.93
N ASN A 368 22.11 63.34 25.98
CA ASN A 368 20.95 64.20 25.81
C ASN A 368 20.59 64.88 27.15
N VAL A 369 20.72 66.21 27.19
CA VAL A 369 20.48 67.01 28.40
C VAL A 369 19.02 66.93 28.89
N THR A 370 18.07 66.62 28.01
CA THR A 370 16.64 66.49 28.39
C THR A 370 16.38 65.28 29.29
N ASP A 371 17.25 64.28 29.23
CA ASP A 371 17.10 63.03 29.98
C ASP A 371 17.69 63.14 31.40
N LEU A 372 18.29 64.29 31.74
CA LEU A 372 18.84 64.54 33.08
C LEU A 372 17.72 64.91 34.06
N ALA A 373 17.75 64.28 35.23
CA ALA A 373 16.80 64.56 36.30
C ALA A 373 16.79 66.06 36.67
N GLY A 374 15.61 66.68 36.61
CA GLY A 374 15.40 68.09 36.91
C GLY A 374 15.52 69.04 35.70
N TYR A 375 15.74 68.52 34.48
CA TYR A 375 15.75 69.33 33.26
C TYR A 375 14.45 70.14 33.09
N ASP A 376 13.29 69.49 33.20
CA ASP A 376 11.97 70.14 33.03
C ASP A 376 11.81 71.39 33.92
N SER A 377 12.24 71.30 35.18
CA SER A 377 12.16 72.43 36.12
C SER A 377 13.10 73.60 35.79
N ILE A 378 14.17 73.37 35.04
CA ILE A 378 15.04 74.44 34.54
C ILE A 378 14.46 75.03 33.25
N ASP A 379 13.93 74.17 32.37
CA ASP A 379 13.32 74.59 31.10
C ASP A 379 12.10 75.49 31.35
N ASP A 380 11.22 75.12 32.28
CA ASP A 380 10.07 75.95 32.70
C ASP A 380 10.50 77.35 33.16
N ARG A 381 11.56 77.44 33.98
CA ARG A 381 12.08 78.72 34.47
C ARG A 381 12.67 79.59 33.36
N ILE A 382 13.30 78.99 32.36
CA ILE A 382 13.83 79.71 31.19
C ILE A 382 12.66 80.25 30.34
N ASN A 383 11.64 79.43 30.12
CA ASN A 383 10.44 79.84 29.38
C ASN A 383 9.71 80.99 30.09
N ASP A 384 9.58 80.96 31.41
CA ASP A 384 9.01 82.06 32.20
C ASP A 384 9.81 83.36 32.06
N LEU A 385 11.14 83.29 32.13
CA LEU A 385 12.00 84.46 31.93
C LEU A 385 11.83 85.06 30.53
N GLN A 386 11.76 84.23 29.48
CA GLN A 386 11.55 84.70 28.12
C GLN A 386 10.20 85.40 27.94
N ARG A 387 9.14 84.90 28.58
CA ARG A 387 7.80 85.53 28.57
C ARG A 387 7.83 86.93 29.18
N VAL A 388 8.51 87.10 30.32
CA VAL A 388 8.65 88.40 30.98
C VAL A 388 9.42 89.38 30.08
N THR A 389 10.50 88.95 29.43
CA THR A 389 11.30 89.83 28.57
C THR A 389 10.63 90.19 27.23
N SER A 390 9.64 89.40 26.79
CA SER A 390 8.93 89.61 25.52
C SER A 390 7.59 90.35 25.70
N ALA A 391 7.19 90.64 26.94
CA ALA A 391 5.93 91.32 27.23
C ALA A 391 5.98 92.78 26.75
N THR A 392 5.01 93.16 25.91
CA THR A 392 4.91 94.51 25.35
C THR A 392 4.11 95.42 26.27
N GLU A 393 4.60 96.63 26.55
CA GLU A 393 3.90 97.61 27.41
C GLU A 393 2.53 98.00 26.82
N PRO A 394 1.47 98.15 27.66
CA PRO A 394 0.17 98.64 27.21
C PRO A 394 0.23 100.06 26.64
N THR A 395 -0.45 100.31 25.52
CA THR A 395 -0.44 101.61 24.83
C THR A 395 -1.44 102.63 25.38
N GLU A 396 -2.36 102.21 26.25
CA GLU A 396 -3.42 103.07 26.81
C GLU A 396 -3.18 103.33 28.29
N HIS A 397 -3.22 104.60 28.72
CA HIS A 397 -3.21 104.94 30.14
C HIS A 397 -4.52 104.47 30.82
N PRO A 398 -4.47 103.94 32.05
CA PRO A 398 -5.64 103.35 32.69
C PRO A 398 -6.73 104.42 32.94
N THR A 399 -7.98 104.05 32.65
CA THR A 399 -9.14 104.92 32.93
C THR A 399 -9.53 104.78 34.40
N VAL A 400 -9.52 105.89 35.14
CA VAL A 400 -9.93 105.93 36.56
C VAL A 400 -11.46 105.81 36.64
N VAL A 401 -11.95 104.76 37.32
CA VAL A 401 -13.37 104.60 37.66
C VAL A 401 -13.52 104.61 39.18
N GLY A 402 -13.70 105.80 39.75
CA GLY A 402 -13.76 106.01 41.20
C GLY A 402 -12.39 105.84 41.89
N ASP A 403 -12.37 105.32 43.12
CA ASP A 403 -11.16 105.16 43.94
C ASP A 403 -10.34 103.88 43.63
N TYR A 404 -10.61 103.21 42.51
CA TYR A 404 -9.89 101.99 42.10
C TYR A 404 -9.26 102.16 40.70
N ILE A 405 -7.99 101.78 40.58
CA ILE A 405 -7.30 101.66 39.28
C ILE A 405 -7.73 100.33 38.64
N VAL A 406 -8.30 100.39 37.43
CA VAL A 406 -8.70 99.19 36.69
C VAL A 406 -7.49 98.60 35.96
N TRP A 407 -7.21 97.33 36.24
CA TRP A 407 -6.19 96.53 35.57
C TRP A 407 -6.66 96.13 34.17
N GLN A 408 -5.95 96.54 33.12
CA GLN A 408 -6.16 95.93 31.80
C GLN A 408 -5.32 94.66 31.72
N THR A 409 -5.97 93.49 31.79
CA THR A 409 -5.36 92.24 31.38
C THR A 409 -5.39 92.17 29.85
N SER A 410 -4.23 92.28 29.19
CA SER A 410 -4.14 91.90 27.79
C SER A 410 -4.27 90.39 27.70
N ASN A 411 -5.42 89.89 27.23
CA ASN A 411 -5.57 88.50 26.81
C ASN A 411 -4.72 88.26 25.56
N SER A 412 -3.42 88.00 25.73
CA SER A 412 -2.69 87.16 24.78
C SER A 412 -2.75 85.74 25.31
N ALA A 413 -3.69 84.97 24.78
CA ALA A 413 -3.77 83.55 25.01
C ALA A 413 -2.43 82.88 24.60
N GLN A 414 -1.73 82.32 25.58
CA GLN A 414 -1.02 81.04 25.47
C GLN A 414 -0.63 80.56 26.88
N SER A 415 -1.32 79.50 27.31
CA SER A 415 -1.10 78.64 28.50
C SER A 415 0.09 78.96 29.42
N GLY A 416 -0.22 79.31 30.68
CA GLY A 416 0.67 79.22 31.84
C GLY A 416 1.05 80.56 32.47
N GLY A 417 0.30 80.99 33.49
CA GLY A 417 0.58 82.21 34.27
C GLY A 417 -0.01 83.49 33.67
N ASN A 418 -0.82 84.21 34.46
CA ASN A 418 -1.32 85.53 34.04
C ASN A 418 -0.23 86.58 34.34
N LEU A 419 0.38 87.16 33.31
CA LEU A 419 1.18 88.37 33.51
C LEU A 419 0.24 89.57 33.64
N GLY A 420 0.44 90.39 34.67
CA GLY A 420 -0.26 91.64 34.88
C GLY A 420 0.67 92.83 34.67
N TRP A 421 0.08 94.00 34.40
CA TRP A 421 0.80 95.27 34.35
C TRP A 421 0.24 96.23 35.40
N PHE A 422 1.11 96.95 36.11
CA PHE A 422 0.71 98.11 36.90
C PHE A 422 1.44 99.36 36.43
N TYR A 423 0.72 100.48 36.47
CA TYR A 423 1.28 101.79 36.20
C TYR A 423 1.64 102.46 37.52
N ILE A 424 2.89 102.91 37.67
CA ILE A 424 3.30 103.68 38.85
C ILE A 424 3.30 105.16 38.45
N GLU A 425 2.32 105.93 38.93
CA GLU A 425 2.20 107.35 38.61
C GLU A 425 3.45 108.16 38.99
N ALA A 426 4.09 107.83 40.12
CA ALA A 426 5.27 108.55 40.59
C ALA A 426 6.46 108.45 39.62
N THR A 427 6.55 107.37 38.83
CA THR A 427 7.64 107.15 37.86
C THR A 427 7.19 107.31 36.41
N GLY A 428 5.87 107.39 36.19
CA GLY A 428 5.27 107.50 34.87
C GLY A 428 5.43 106.27 33.98
N ARG A 429 5.72 105.09 34.55
CA ARG A 429 6.08 103.86 33.81
C ARG A 429 5.20 102.66 34.15
N TRP A 430 5.06 101.78 33.15
CA TRP A 430 4.49 100.44 33.32
C TRP A 430 5.51 99.47 33.91
N HIS A 431 5.05 98.61 34.80
CA HIS A 431 5.81 97.51 35.36
C HIS A 431 5.03 96.21 35.17
N VAL A 432 5.70 95.18 34.68
CA VAL A 432 5.13 93.83 34.55
C VAL A 432 5.34 93.04 35.84
N PHE A 433 4.34 92.26 36.23
CA PHE A 433 4.43 91.31 37.32
C PHE A 433 3.80 89.99 36.90
N GLY A 434 4.32 88.88 37.43
CA GLY A 434 3.70 87.57 37.29
C GLY A 434 2.63 87.37 38.36
N ILE A 435 1.44 86.93 37.96
CA ILE A 435 0.46 86.36 38.88
C ILE A 435 0.75 84.86 38.92
N ILE A 436 1.33 84.42 40.04
CA ILE A 436 1.44 83.00 40.36
C ILE A 436 0.05 82.58 40.84
N ALA A 437 -0.68 81.84 40.01
CA ALA A 437 -1.86 81.11 40.50
C ALA A 437 -1.34 79.88 41.26
N GLU A 438 -1.71 79.75 42.53
CA GLU A 438 -1.53 78.49 43.27
C GLU A 438 -2.40 77.37 42.70
#